data_AF-A0A963AD32-F1
#
_entry.id   AF-A0A963AD32-F1
#
_cell.length_a   1.000
_cell.length_b   1.000
_cell.length_c   1.000
_cell.angle_alpha   90.00
_cell.angle_beta   90.00
_cell.angle_gamma   90.00
#
_symmetry.space_group_name_H-M   'P 1'
#
loop_
_entity.id
_entity.type
_entity.pdbx_description
1 polymer ?
#
loop_
_entity_poly.entity_id
_entity_poly.type
_entity_poly.pdbx_seq_one_letter_code
_entity_poly.pdbx_strand_id
1 'polypeptide(L)'
;MYQYHRFTHPCSRAVPVFFALLFLSWSTICLSSPATTVFINELHYDNSGPDTNEGIEIAGPEGQDLTGWRLLFYNGSGGTLYRTEELSGVIPDQGSGFGTLAFAASGLQNGPDGFALADPNDHLIQFISYEDSFMATEGLASGVLSDLMEVFEDGRGSDSDSLQLAGSGSVYEDFFWTGPRANTFASLNEDQSFIRTQTPVPAPGTLFLLFSGIVGFTLLRATRNEGNTRLVAR
;
A
#
# COMPACT_ATOMS: atom_id res chain seq x y z
N MET A 1 -26.28 -76.19 17.65
CA MET A 1 -27.30 -77.05 17.03
C MET A 1 -28.10 -76.17 16.07
N TYR A 2 -27.96 -76.43 14.76
CA TYR A 2 -28.79 -76.03 13.61
C TYR A 2 -29.25 -74.57 13.36
N GLN A 3 -29.11 -74.20 12.08
CA GLN A 3 -29.47 -72.95 11.39
C GLN A 3 -30.97 -72.70 11.20
N TYR A 4 -31.29 -71.49 10.68
CA TYR A 4 -32.27 -71.11 9.62
C TYR A 4 -33.04 -69.82 10.03
N HIS A 5 -33.43 -68.83 9.21
CA HIS A 5 -33.64 -68.70 7.76
C HIS A 5 -33.65 -67.21 7.28
N ARG A 6 -33.23 -67.02 6.02
CA ARG A 6 -33.56 -66.04 4.94
C ARG A 6 -34.73 -65.04 5.13
N PHE A 7 -34.51 -63.73 4.88
CA PHE A 7 -34.70 -62.91 3.64
C PHE A 7 -36.14 -62.48 3.29
N THR A 8 -36.41 -61.16 3.21
CA THR A 8 -36.83 -60.38 2.00
C THR A 8 -37.35 -58.97 2.38
N HIS A 9 -36.92 -57.92 1.65
CA HIS A 9 -37.46 -56.55 1.65
C HIS A 9 -38.63 -56.42 0.65
N PRO A 10 -39.61 -55.51 0.84
CA PRO A 10 -39.60 -54.21 0.12
C PRO A 10 -40.27 -53.09 0.97
N CYS A 11 -40.28 -51.77 0.70
CA CYS A 11 -40.72 -50.97 -0.46
C CYS A 11 -40.65 -49.48 0.02
N SER A 12 -39.80 -48.61 -0.53
CA SER A 12 -40.09 -47.53 -1.52
C SER A 12 -41.06 -46.39 -1.14
N ARG A 13 -40.60 -45.15 -1.46
CA ARG A 13 -41.33 -43.85 -1.68
C ARG A 13 -41.52 -42.94 -0.45
N ALA A 14 -41.30 -41.62 -0.50
CA ALA A 14 -40.80 -40.69 -1.51
C ALA A 14 -40.40 -39.37 -0.81
N VAL A 15 -39.41 -38.66 -1.37
CA VAL A 15 -39.06 -37.26 -1.04
C VAL A 15 -39.52 -36.39 -2.23
N PRO A 16 -40.03 -35.17 -2.01
CA PRO A 16 -39.25 -34.04 -2.51
C PRO A 16 -39.21 -32.87 -1.51
N VAL A 17 -37.98 -32.52 -1.14
CA VAL A 17 -37.59 -31.24 -0.57
C VAL A 17 -37.62 -30.21 -1.69
N PHE A 18 -38.48 -29.20 -1.60
CA PHE A 18 -38.36 -27.97 -2.37
C PHE A 18 -38.02 -26.83 -1.41
N PHE A 19 -36.73 -26.70 -1.10
CA PHE A 19 -36.14 -25.46 -0.58
C PHE A 19 -35.11 -25.02 -1.62
N ALA A 20 -35.53 -24.15 -2.53
CA ALA A 20 -34.62 -23.46 -3.43
C ALA A 20 -33.84 -22.42 -2.62
N LEU A 21 -32.68 -22.80 -2.09
CA LEU A 21 -31.71 -21.87 -1.54
C LEU A 21 -30.97 -21.19 -2.70
N LEU A 22 -31.29 -19.92 -2.91
CA LEU A 22 -30.55 -19.01 -3.77
C LEU A 22 -29.20 -18.73 -3.08
N PHE A 23 -28.16 -19.49 -3.42
CA PHE A 23 -26.79 -19.16 -3.03
C PHE A 23 -26.34 -17.95 -3.86
N LEU A 24 -26.65 -16.74 -3.38
CA LEU A 24 -25.89 -15.55 -3.75
C LEU A 24 -24.50 -15.74 -3.13
N SER A 25 -23.55 -16.21 -3.93
CA SER A 25 -22.14 -16.12 -3.59
C SER A 25 -21.77 -14.64 -3.53
N TRP A 26 -21.68 -14.08 -2.32
CA TRP A 26 -21.00 -12.82 -2.08
C TRP A 26 -19.54 -13.05 -2.44
N SER A 27 -19.18 -12.80 -3.69
CA SER A 27 -17.78 -12.54 -4.03
C SER A 27 -17.43 -11.25 -3.32
N THR A 28 -16.74 -11.37 -2.18
CA THR A 28 -16.06 -10.24 -1.56
C THR A 28 -15.03 -9.75 -2.56
N ILE A 29 -15.38 -8.69 -3.29
CA ILE A 29 -14.42 -7.90 -4.02
C ILE A 29 -13.56 -7.22 -2.95
N CYS A 30 -12.33 -7.69 -2.74
CA CYS A 30 -11.33 -6.88 -2.05
C CYS A 30 -10.98 -5.73 -3.00
N LEU A 31 -11.49 -4.55 -2.72
CA LEU A 31 -10.98 -3.32 -3.30
C LEU A 31 -9.58 -3.12 -2.70
N SER A 32 -8.53 -3.34 -3.49
CA SER A 32 -7.20 -2.87 -3.12
C SER A 32 -7.16 -1.37 -3.38
N SER A 33 -6.87 -0.58 -2.35
CA SER A 33 -6.54 0.83 -2.56
C SER A 33 -5.34 0.92 -3.52
N PRO A 34 -5.32 1.86 -4.49
CA PRO A 34 -4.10 2.16 -5.21
C PRO A 34 -3.01 2.51 -4.20
N ALA A 35 -1.81 1.99 -4.43
CA ALA A 35 -0.70 2.17 -3.51
C ALA A 35 -0.02 3.52 -3.77
N THR A 36 0.15 4.33 -2.74
CA THR A 36 0.68 5.69 -2.90
C THR A 36 2.19 5.70 -2.70
N THR A 37 2.96 5.70 -3.79
CA THR A 37 4.42 5.54 -3.75
C THR A 37 5.19 6.84 -3.55
N VAL A 38 4.62 7.99 -3.92
CA VAL A 38 5.18 9.32 -3.66
C VAL A 38 4.19 10.04 -2.75
N PHE A 39 4.62 10.45 -1.57
CA PHE A 39 3.70 10.88 -0.51
C PHE A 39 4.32 11.93 0.42
N ILE A 40 3.47 12.64 1.14
CA ILE A 40 3.81 13.59 2.20
C ILE A 40 4.36 12.82 3.40
N ASN A 41 5.57 13.17 3.84
CA ASN A 41 6.35 12.40 4.81
C ASN A 41 6.51 13.07 6.19
N GLU A 42 6.66 14.39 6.18
CA GLU A 42 6.93 15.19 7.37
C GLU A 42 6.34 16.59 7.19
N LEU A 43 5.87 17.19 8.28
CA LEU A 43 5.25 18.51 8.32
C LEU A 43 5.68 19.27 9.58
N HIS A 44 6.05 20.53 9.44
CA HIS A 44 6.11 21.50 10.53
C HIS A 44 5.30 22.75 10.14
N TYR A 45 4.35 23.16 10.97
CA TYR A 45 3.43 24.27 10.71
C TYR A 45 3.19 25.21 11.89
N ASP A 46 3.30 24.76 13.14
CA ASP A 46 3.00 25.58 14.33
C ASP A 46 4.04 25.38 15.44
N ASN A 47 4.67 26.47 15.87
CA ASN A 47 5.63 26.46 16.98
C ASN A 47 5.34 27.59 17.99
N SER A 48 6.00 27.51 19.15
CA SER A 48 5.87 28.56 20.15
C SER A 48 6.36 29.91 19.61
N GLY A 49 5.49 30.92 19.67
CA GLY A 49 5.80 32.27 19.18
C GLY A 49 5.36 32.46 17.73
N PRO A 50 6.08 33.29 16.95
CA PRO A 50 5.88 33.33 15.50
C PRO A 50 6.32 32.01 14.85
N ASP A 51 5.56 31.55 13.87
CA ASP A 51 5.89 30.35 13.12
C ASP A 51 7.17 30.57 12.30
N THR A 52 8.10 29.62 12.42
CA THR A 52 9.42 29.63 11.79
C THR A 52 9.83 28.22 11.41
N ASN A 53 10.65 28.08 10.36
CA ASN A 53 11.09 26.78 9.83
C ASN A 53 9.96 25.87 9.34
N GLU A 54 8.80 26.45 8.99
CA GLU A 54 7.69 25.72 8.37
C GLU A 54 8.14 24.98 7.12
N GLY A 55 7.73 23.72 7.00
CA GLY A 55 8.22 22.85 5.95
C GLY A 55 7.37 21.62 5.74
N ILE A 56 7.42 21.11 4.51
CA ILE A 56 6.80 19.84 4.11
C ILE A 56 7.87 18.99 3.44
N GLU A 57 7.87 17.71 3.76
CA GLU A 57 8.73 16.73 3.12
C GLU A 57 7.94 15.75 2.26
N ILE A 58 8.51 15.38 1.12
CA ILE A 58 7.98 14.35 0.23
C ILE A 58 8.90 13.14 0.26
N ALA A 59 8.36 11.96 0.49
CA ALA A 59 9.04 10.69 0.34
C ALA A 59 8.65 10.00 -0.97
N GLY A 60 9.55 9.18 -1.49
CA GLY A 60 9.28 8.36 -2.67
C GLY A 60 10.46 7.51 -3.11
N PRO A 61 10.33 6.79 -4.25
CA PRO A 61 11.41 5.99 -4.80
C PRO A 61 12.62 6.84 -5.18
N GLU A 62 13.82 6.28 -5.04
CA GLU A 62 15.05 6.89 -5.53
C GLU A 62 14.92 7.27 -7.01
N GLY A 63 15.43 8.44 -7.38
CA GLY A 63 15.39 8.91 -8.76
C GLY A 63 14.04 9.47 -9.22
N GLN A 64 13.02 9.49 -8.36
CA GLN A 64 11.77 10.21 -8.66
C GLN A 64 12.06 11.71 -8.82
N ASP A 65 11.80 12.23 -10.01
CA ASP A 65 11.84 13.67 -10.30
C ASP A 65 10.50 14.30 -9.91
N LEU A 66 10.55 15.31 -9.05
CA LEU A 66 9.41 16.07 -8.56
C LEU A 66 9.11 17.31 -9.42
N THR A 67 9.80 17.50 -10.55
CA THR A 67 9.51 18.61 -11.47
C THR A 67 8.06 18.57 -11.95
N GLY A 68 7.32 19.66 -11.70
CA GLY A 68 5.91 19.80 -12.08
C GLY A 68 4.92 19.16 -11.10
N TRP A 69 5.41 18.51 -10.04
CA TRP A 69 4.57 18.18 -8.89
C TRP A 69 4.23 19.44 -8.13
N ARG A 70 3.11 19.44 -7.41
CA ARG A 70 2.63 20.62 -6.68
C ARG A 70 2.13 20.29 -5.30
N LEU A 71 2.36 21.23 -4.38
CA LEU A 71 1.63 21.35 -3.13
C LEU A 71 0.54 22.42 -3.30
N LEU A 72 -0.70 22.06 -2.98
CA LEU A 72 -1.85 22.97 -3.01
C LEU A 72 -2.36 23.14 -1.58
N PHE A 73 -2.36 24.36 -1.06
CA PHE A 73 -2.70 24.64 0.33
C PHE A 73 -4.12 25.21 0.46
N TYR A 74 -4.89 24.66 1.39
CA TYR A 74 -6.30 24.93 1.57
C TYR A 74 -6.59 25.43 2.98
N ASN A 75 -7.43 26.46 3.07
CA ASN A 75 -7.93 26.94 4.35
C ASN A 75 -9.08 26.01 4.80
N GLY A 76 -9.00 25.38 5.96
CA GLY A 76 -9.98 24.39 6.40
C GLY A 76 -11.27 24.98 6.97
N SER A 77 -11.30 26.29 7.27
CA SER A 77 -12.56 26.97 7.62
C SER A 77 -13.50 27.14 6.43
N GLY A 78 -12.96 27.35 5.22
CA GLY A 78 -13.76 27.57 4.00
C GLY A 78 -13.57 26.54 2.89
N GLY A 79 -12.58 25.67 3.00
CA GLY A 79 -12.14 24.76 1.95
C GLY A 79 -11.47 25.44 0.75
N THR A 80 -11.15 26.74 0.84
CA THR A 80 -10.65 27.53 -0.29
C THR A 80 -9.15 27.37 -0.48
N LEU A 81 -8.69 27.35 -1.74
CA LEU A 81 -7.27 27.27 -2.09
C LEU A 81 -6.63 28.65 -1.83
N TYR A 82 -5.56 28.71 -1.04
CA TYR A 82 -4.87 29.98 -0.76
C TYR A 82 -3.45 30.06 -1.34
N ARG A 83 -2.81 28.92 -1.61
CA ARG A 83 -1.46 28.88 -2.17
C ARG A 83 -1.25 27.63 -3.01
N THR A 84 -0.41 27.74 -4.04
CA THR A 84 0.12 26.59 -4.78
C THR A 84 1.62 26.79 -4.95
N GLU A 85 2.37 25.74 -4.66
CA GLU A 85 3.82 25.71 -4.79
C GLU A 85 4.22 24.59 -5.74
N GLU A 86 5.03 24.93 -6.73
CA GLU A 86 5.64 23.98 -7.65
C GLU A 86 6.86 23.34 -6.98
N LEU A 87 6.96 22.03 -7.08
CA LEU A 87 8.08 21.26 -6.59
C LEU A 87 9.09 21.00 -7.72
N SER A 88 10.31 20.69 -7.31
CA SER A 88 11.37 20.24 -8.22
C SER A 88 12.45 19.51 -7.43
N GLY A 89 13.33 18.83 -8.15
CA GLY A 89 14.42 18.05 -7.57
C GLY A 89 14.17 16.56 -7.67
N VAL A 90 15.22 15.79 -7.42
CA VAL A 90 15.21 14.33 -7.56
C VAL A 90 15.40 13.71 -6.18
N ILE A 91 14.49 12.81 -5.81
CA ILE A 91 14.57 12.11 -4.52
C ILE A 91 15.84 11.23 -4.49
N PRO A 92 16.74 11.42 -3.52
CA PRO A 92 17.95 10.61 -3.38
C PRO A 92 17.64 9.21 -2.83
N ASP A 93 18.60 8.28 -2.92
CA ASP A 93 18.56 7.05 -2.14
C ASP A 93 19.14 7.32 -0.74
N GLN A 94 18.28 7.31 0.27
CA GLN A 94 18.67 7.38 1.68
C GLN A 94 18.55 6.02 2.37
N GLY A 95 17.91 5.05 1.73
CA GLY A 95 17.77 3.70 2.24
C GLY A 95 16.82 2.86 1.40
N SER A 96 17.24 1.63 1.07
CA SER A 96 16.40 0.65 0.37
C SER A 96 15.83 1.17 -0.97
N GLY A 97 16.46 2.12 -1.67
CA GLY A 97 15.91 2.67 -2.92
C GLY A 97 14.77 3.66 -2.74
N PHE A 98 14.70 4.28 -1.57
CA PHE A 98 13.77 5.34 -1.24
C PHE A 98 14.54 6.48 -0.58
N GLY A 99 13.94 7.65 -0.58
CA GLY A 99 14.40 8.76 0.22
C GLY A 99 13.38 9.87 0.26
N THR A 100 13.84 11.04 0.70
CA THR A 100 13.01 12.20 0.96
C THR A 100 13.57 13.47 0.35
N LEU A 101 12.71 14.44 0.11
CA LEU A 101 13.08 15.80 -0.28
C LEU A 101 12.21 16.81 0.47
N ALA A 102 12.85 17.71 1.20
CA ALA A 102 12.19 18.73 2.01
C ALA A 102 12.05 20.06 1.27
N PHE A 103 10.92 20.72 1.52
CA PHE A 103 10.55 22.00 0.94
C PHE A 103 10.16 22.96 2.05
N ALA A 104 10.79 24.14 2.08
CA ALA A 104 10.37 25.22 2.97
C ALA A 104 9.00 25.74 2.49
N ALA A 105 8.05 25.86 3.41
CA ALA A 105 6.66 26.15 3.09
C ALA A 105 6.12 27.29 3.97
N SER A 106 6.75 28.47 3.92
CA SER A 106 6.42 29.55 4.86
C SER A 106 4.99 30.10 4.73
N GLY A 107 4.39 30.45 5.86
CA GLY A 107 3.04 30.99 5.96
C GLY A 107 1.96 29.93 5.80
N LEU A 108 2.19 28.72 6.30
CA LEU A 108 1.10 27.81 6.66
C LEU A 108 0.19 28.52 7.67
N GLN A 109 -1.07 28.10 7.67
CA GLN A 109 -2.07 28.68 8.55
C GLN A 109 -2.26 27.72 9.74
N ASN A 110 -2.46 28.30 10.92
CA ASN A 110 -2.73 27.54 12.15
C ASN A 110 -4.24 27.37 12.30
N GLY A 111 -4.67 26.23 12.84
CA GLY A 111 -6.07 25.82 12.86
C GLY A 111 -6.35 24.66 11.90
N PRO A 112 -7.63 24.33 11.68
CA PRO A 112 -8.01 23.35 10.69
C PRO A 112 -7.64 23.85 9.31
N ASP A 113 -6.60 23.26 8.73
CA ASP A 113 -6.08 23.56 7.41
C ASP A 113 -5.45 22.30 6.82
N GLY A 114 -5.12 22.34 5.53
CA GLY A 114 -4.62 21.16 4.86
C GLY A 114 -3.94 21.47 3.54
N PHE A 115 -3.32 20.45 2.97
CA PHE A 115 -2.60 20.56 1.72
C PHE A 115 -2.70 19.26 0.93
N ALA A 116 -2.67 19.43 -0.38
CA ALA A 116 -2.74 18.35 -1.34
C ALA A 116 -1.44 18.21 -2.11
N LEU A 117 -1.02 16.97 -2.31
CA LEU A 117 0.05 16.62 -3.24
C LEU A 117 -0.57 16.24 -4.58
N ALA A 118 -0.10 16.87 -5.66
CA ALA A 118 -0.55 16.59 -7.01
C ALA A 118 0.62 16.27 -7.94
N ASP A 119 0.40 15.32 -8.85
CA ASP A 119 1.38 14.98 -9.89
C ASP A 119 1.35 16.00 -11.07
N PRO A 120 2.31 15.92 -12.01
CA PRO A 120 2.37 16.80 -13.17
C PRO A 120 1.22 16.64 -14.18
N ASN A 121 0.38 15.60 -14.03
CA ASN A 121 -0.78 15.34 -14.89
C ASN A 121 -2.09 15.79 -14.24
N ASP A 122 -2.03 16.59 -13.17
CA ASP A 122 -3.20 17.01 -12.38
C ASP A 122 -3.92 15.83 -11.70
N HIS A 123 -3.22 14.74 -11.35
CA HIS A 123 -3.79 13.74 -10.43
C HIS A 123 -3.57 14.15 -8.98
N LEU A 124 -4.66 14.15 -8.21
CA LEU A 124 -4.60 14.28 -6.75
C LEU A 124 -4.03 13.00 -6.15
N ILE A 125 -2.88 13.10 -5.51
CA ILE A 125 -2.16 11.98 -4.90
C ILE A 125 -2.57 11.83 -3.43
N GLN A 126 -2.57 12.94 -2.69
CA GLN A 126 -3.03 12.99 -1.31
C GLN A 126 -3.71 14.32 -1.05
N PHE A 127 -4.66 14.34 -0.11
CA PHE A 127 -5.18 15.56 0.48
C PHE A 127 -5.27 15.36 1.99
N ILE A 128 -4.32 15.95 2.70
CA ILE A 128 -4.15 15.76 4.15
C ILE A 128 -4.52 17.04 4.87
N SER A 129 -5.17 16.93 6.03
CA SER A 129 -5.41 18.06 6.93
C SER A 129 -4.90 17.81 8.34
N TYR A 130 -4.71 18.88 9.10
CA TYR A 130 -4.41 18.87 10.53
C TYR A 130 -5.54 19.56 11.31
N GLU A 131 -5.65 19.23 12.59
CA GLU A 131 -6.65 19.71 13.57
C GLU A 131 -8.13 19.39 13.28
N ASP A 132 -8.59 19.38 12.03
CA ASP A 132 -9.88 18.82 11.61
C ASP A 132 -9.86 18.40 10.13
N SER A 133 -10.81 17.55 9.74
CA SER A 133 -11.08 17.23 8.33
C SER A 133 -12.03 18.26 7.72
N PHE A 134 -11.85 18.58 6.45
CA PHE A 134 -12.74 19.47 5.73
C PHE A 134 -12.81 19.13 4.24
N MET A 135 -13.87 19.56 3.59
CA MET A 135 -14.02 19.39 2.15
C MET A 135 -13.46 20.62 1.43
N ALA A 136 -12.55 20.41 0.49
CA ALA A 136 -12.09 21.50 -0.36
C ALA A 136 -13.24 21.98 -1.27
N THR A 137 -13.33 23.29 -1.45
CA THR A 137 -14.36 23.96 -2.26
C THR A 137 -13.78 24.47 -3.58
N GLU A 138 -12.46 24.58 -3.69
CA GLU A 138 -11.74 25.08 -4.85
C GLU A 138 -10.57 24.16 -5.23
N GLY A 139 -9.81 24.52 -6.27
CA GLY A 139 -8.59 23.83 -6.66
C GLY A 139 -8.80 22.39 -7.13
N LEU A 140 -7.69 21.64 -7.21
CA LEU A 140 -7.69 20.27 -7.70
C LEU A 140 -8.43 19.30 -6.75
N ALA A 141 -8.47 19.62 -5.46
CA ALA A 141 -9.15 18.84 -4.44
C ALA A 141 -10.64 19.20 -4.28
N SER A 142 -11.21 20.09 -5.12
CA SER A 142 -12.60 20.52 -4.97
C SER A 142 -13.58 19.34 -4.90
N GLY A 143 -14.38 19.29 -3.83
CA GLY A 143 -15.33 18.22 -3.55
C GLY A 143 -14.74 16.98 -2.87
N VAL A 144 -13.43 16.98 -2.57
CA VAL A 144 -12.74 15.91 -1.84
C VAL A 144 -12.68 16.27 -0.36
N LEU A 145 -13.01 15.32 0.51
CA LEU A 145 -12.80 15.43 1.96
C LEU A 145 -11.33 15.10 2.26
N SER A 146 -10.67 15.92 3.06
CA SER A 146 -9.29 15.67 3.49
C SER A 146 -9.18 14.48 4.44
N ASP A 147 -8.05 13.79 4.37
CA ASP A 147 -7.65 12.79 5.36
C ASP A 147 -6.99 13.50 6.54
N LEU A 148 -7.57 13.37 7.73
CA LEU A 148 -7.06 14.01 8.95
C LEU A 148 -5.83 13.26 9.49
N MET A 149 -4.74 13.99 9.73
CA MET A 149 -3.67 13.52 10.60
C MET A 149 -4.17 13.46 12.04
N GLU A 150 -4.11 12.28 12.65
CA GLU A 150 -4.52 12.08 14.05
C GLU A 150 -3.48 12.58 15.08
N VAL A 151 -2.59 13.48 14.64
CA VAL A 151 -1.59 14.21 15.43
C VAL A 151 -1.55 15.66 14.94
N PHE A 152 -1.15 16.59 15.80
CA PHE A 152 -1.13 18.03 15.51
C PHE A 152 -0.06 18.74 16.34
N GLU A 153 0.34 19.93 15.91
CA GLU A 153 1.19 20.84 16.67
C GLU A 153 0.31 21.82 17.45
N ASP A 154 0.51 21.96 18.77
CA ASP A 154 -0.38 22.73 19.64
C ASP A 154 0.09 24.18 19.87
N GLY A 155 1.03 24.65 19.06
CA GLY A 155 1.67 25.97 19.19
C GLY A 155 2.56 26.13 20.42
N ARG A 156 3.03 25.03 21.01
CA ARG A 156 3.95 25.05 22.17
C ARG A 156 5.27 24.32 21.93
N GLY A 157 5.41 23.67 20.77
CA GLY A 157 6.62 22.97 20.35
C GLY A 157 7.78 23.90 20.01
N SER A 158 8.95 23.30 19.77
CA SER A 158 10.13 23.98 19.23
C SER A 158 9.95 24.29 17.74
N ASP A 159 10.65 25.30 17.22
CA ASP A 159 10.79 25.58 15.77
C ASP A 159 11.66 24.52 15.05
N SER A 160 12.03 23.47 15.78
CA SER A 160 12.79 22.32 15.31
C SER A 160 12.01 21.01 15.49
N ASP A 161 10.74 21.07 15.87
CA ASP A 161 9.88 19.90 15.92
C ASP A 161 9.09 19.75 14.60
N SER A 162 8.42 18.62 14.45
CA SER A 162 7.60 18.29 13.27
C SER A 162 6.71 17.08 13.58
N LEU A 163 5.66 16.92 12.78
CA LEU A 163 4.90 15.70 12.61
C LEU A 163 5.58 14.84 11.56
N GLN A 164 5.70 13.54 11.82
CA GLN A 164 6.45 12.62 10.96
C GLN A 164 5.73 11.28 10.79
N LEU A 165 5.83 10.72 9.59
CA LEU A 165 5.48 9.32 9.36
C LEU A 165 6.51 8.38 10.00
N ALA A 166 6.01 7.37 10.70
CA ALA A 166 6.77 6.23 11.24
C ALA A 166 6.17 4.91 10.73
N GLY A 167 6.93 3.81 10.82
CA GLY A 167 6.49 2.50 10.37
C GLY A 167 7.48 1.85 9.41
N SER A 168 7.05 0.77 8.75
CA SER A 168 7.92 0.03 7.83
C SER A 168 7.16 -0.46 6.61
N GLY A 169 7.61 -0.05 5.42
CA GLY A 169 6.87 -0.29 4.20
C GLY A 169 7.48 0.34 2.95
N SER A 170 6.66 0.50 1.92
CA SER A 170 7.08 1.07 0.63
C SER A 170 6.07 2.04 0.02
N VAL A 171 4.89 2.17 0.64
CA VAL A 171 3.79 3.03 0.21
C VAL A 171 3.22 3.75 1.43
N TYR A 172 2.58 4.91 1.23
CA TYR A 172 2.01 5.73 2.31
C TYR A 172 1.19 4.91 3.31
N GLU A 173 0.38 3.98 2.81
CA GLU A 173 -0.57 3.18 3.60
C GLU A 173 0.11 2.21 4.59
N ASP A 174 1.43 2.02 4.50
CA ASP A 174 2.23 1.22 5.43
C ASP A 174 2.70 2.02 6.67
N PHE A 175 2.51 3.33 6.68
CA PHE A 175 3.02 4.25 7.69
C PHE A 175 1.89 4.92 8.48
N PHE A 176 2.24 5.52 9.62
CA PHE A 176 1.31 6.27 10.45
C PHE A 176 1.99 7.54 10.99
N TRP A 177 1.19 8.60 11.17
CA TRP A 177 1.67 9.87 11.68
C TRP A 177 1.98 9.81 13.18
N THR A 178 3.07 10.46 13.57
CA THR A 178 3.56 10.58 14.95
C THR A 178 4.13 11.97 15.19
N GLY A 179 4.40 12.31 16.46
CA GLY A 179 4.97 13.60 16.85
C GLY A 179 3.96 14.50 17.58
N PRO A 180 4.32 15.78 17.84
CA PRO A 180 5.54 16.43 17.36
C PRO A 180 6.84 15.89 17.98
N ARG A 181 7.93 15.84 17.21
CA ARG A 181 9.29 15.48 17.65
C ARG A 181 10.34 16.19 16.79
N ALA A 182 11.61 16.11 17.17
CA ALA A 182 12.71 16.74 16.44
C ALA A 182 12.66 16.39 14.94
N ASN A 183 12.65 17.42 14.09
CA ASN A 183 12.53 17.28 12.64
C ASN A 183 13.71 16.52 12.03
N THR A 184 13.42 15.82 10.95
CA THR A 184 14.33 15.00 10.16
C THR A 184 14.37 15.41 8.70
N PHE A 185 13.93 16.62 8.37
CA PHE A 185 13.90 17.15 7.01
C PHE A 185 15.19 16.85 6.21
N ALA A 186 14.98 16.37 4.98
CA ALA A 186 15.97 15.86 4.05
C ALA A 186 16.72 14.59 4.52
N SER A 187 16.14 13.83 5.45
CA SER A 187 16.59 12.52 5.89
C SER A 187 15.41 11.60 6.22
N LEU A 188 15.67 10.31 6.47
CA LEU A 188 14.60 9.39 6.89
C LEU A 188 14.10 9.76 8.29
N ASN A 189 12.78 9.74 8.46
CA ASN A 189 12.15 9.98 9.75
C ASN A 189 12.58 8.98 10.82
N GLU A 190 12.48 9.41 12.09
CA GLU A 190 12.68 8.48 13.21
C GLU A 190 11.65 7.33 13.15
N ASP A 191 12.10 6.11 13.43
CA ASP A 191 11.28 4.89 13.37
C ASP A 191 10.61 4.62 12.00
N GLN A 192 11.10 5.25 10.93
CA GLN A 192 10.70 4.95 9.55
C GLN A 192 11.72 4.03 8.87
N SER A 193 11.23 3.00 8.19
CA SER A 193 12.09 2.09 7.42
C SER A 193 11.45 1.69 6.10
N PHE A 194 12.16 1.92 5.01
CA PHE A 194 11.73 1.50 3.68
C PHE A 194 12.11 0.05 3.38
N ILE A 195 11.17 -0.72 2.85
CA ILE A 195 11.34 -2.12 2.46
C ILE A 195 11.21 -2.24 0.94
N ARG A 196 12.25 -2.76 0.26
CA ARG A 196 12.09 -3.14 -1.16
C ARG A 196 11.18 -4.36 -1.25
N THR A 197 10.05 -4.23 -1.93
CA THR A 197 9.28 -5.36 -2.43
C THR A 197 10.08 -6.06 -3.53
N GLN A 198 10.91 -7.03 -3.14
CA GLN A 198 11.50 -7.94 -4.11
C GLN A 198 10.37 -8.81 -4.68
N THR A 199 9.98 -8.56 -5.93
CA THR A 199 9.17 -9.55 -6.65
C THR A 199 9.99 -10.84 -6.68
N PRO A 200 9.49 -11.97 -6.13
CA PRO A 200 10.25 -13.20 -6.16
C PRO A 200 10.61 -13.50 -7.61
N VAL A 201 11.90 -13.64 -7.89
CA VAL A 201 12.36 -14.10 -9.21
C VAL A 201 11.63 -15.41 -9.46
N PRO A 202 10.80 -15.52 -10.53
CA PRO A 202 10.13 -16.77 -10.80
C PRO A 202 11.22 -17.82 -10.93
N ALA A 203 11.16 -18.86 -10.07
CA ALA A 203 12.15 -19.92 -10.11
C ALA A 203 12.27 -20.37 -11.57
N PRO A 204 13.50 -20.44 -12.14
CA PRO A 204 13.63 -20.93 -13.50
C PRO A 204 12.91 -22.27 -13.57
N GLY A 205 12.14 -22.52 -14.63
CA GLY A 205 11.29 -23.71 -14.83
C GLY A 205 12.03 -25.06 -14.77
N THR A 206 13.28 -25.07 -14.30
CA THR A 206 14.16 -26.20 -14.02
C THR A 206 13.52 -27.23 -13.11
N LEU A 207 12.58 -26.87 -12.21
CA LEU A 207 11.85 -27.86 -11.40
C LEU A 207 10.98 -28.78 -12.29
N PHE A 208 10.35 -28.22 -13.34
CA PHE A 208 9.60 -28.99 -14.34
C PHE A 208 10.51 -29.90 -15.19
N LEU A 209 11.72 -29.44 -15.52
CA LEU A 209 12.70 -30.24 -16.27
C LEU A 209 13.27 -31.39 -15.44
N LEU A 210 13.50 -31.19 -14.14
CA LEU A 210 14.02 -32.23 -13.24
C LEU A 210 13.03 -33.38 -13.03
N PHE A 211 11.72 -33.09 -12.97
CA PHE A 211 10.68 -34.14 -12.92
C PHE A 211 10.46 -34.84 -14.28
N SER A 212 10.58 -34.13 -15.41
CA SER A 212 10.47 -34.77 -16.74
C SER A 212 11.62 -35.75 -17.02
N GLY A 213 12.84 -35.44 -16.55
CA GLY A 213 14.02 -36.29 -16.71
C GLY A 213 13.91 -37.62 -15.94
N ILE A 214 13.32 -37.61 -14.74
CA ILE A 214 13.14 -38.82 -13.90
C ILE A 214 12.04 -39.74 -14.47
N VAL A 215 10.96 -39.18 -15.02
CA VAL A 215 9.91 -39.96 -15.69
C VAL A 215 10.42 -40.58 -17.01
N GLY A 216 11.23 -39.83 -17.78
CA GLY A 216 11.88 -40.35 -18.99
C GLY A 216 12.82 -41.52 -18.71
N PHE A 217 13.63 -41.45 -17.65
CA PHE A 217 14.56 -42.53 -17.28
C PHE A 217 13.89 -43.78 -16.72
N THR A 218 12.75 -43.65 -16.03
CA THR A 218 12.00 -44.81 -15.51
C THR A 218 11.20 -45.52 -16.62
N LEU A 219 10.64 -44.79 -17.58
CA LEU A 219 9.97 -45.36 -18.75
C LEU A 219 10.94 -46.07 -19.71
N LEU A 220 12.16 -45.56 -19.90
CA LEU A 220 13.20 -46.21 -20.72
C LEU A 220 13.74 -47.52 -20.10
N ARG A 221 13.69 -47.68 -18.77
CA ARG A 221 14.06 -48.95 -18.10
C ARG A 221 12.98 -50.01 -18.20
N ALA A 222 11.70 -49.64 -18.19
CA ALA A 222 10.59 -50.58 -18.27
C ALA A 222 10.53 -51.30 -19.63
N THR A 223 10.70 -50.57 -20.74
CA THR A 223 10.63 -51.15 -22.10
C THR A 223 11.81 -52.07 -22.43
N ARG A 224 12.99 -51.86 -21.81
CA ARG A 224 14.17 -52.72 -21.99
C ARG A 224 14.03 -54.09 -21.31
N ASN A 225 13.28 -54.19 -20.21
CA ASN A 225 13.09 -55.47 -19.52
C ASN A 225 12.03 -56.36 -20.19
N GLU A 226 11.02 -55.78 -20.84
CA GLU A 226 9.99 -56.54 -21.58
C GLU A 226 10.52 -57.17 -22.87
N GLY A 227 11.53 -56.57 -23.50
CA GLY A 227 12.19 -57.15 -24.69
C GLY A 227 13.01 -58.41 -24.39
N ASN A 228 13.52 -58.55 -23.16
CA ASN A 228 14.43 -59.65 -22.81
C ASN A 228 13.70 -60.89 -22.26
N THR A 229 12.41 -60.81 -21.95
CA THR A 229 11.60 -61.93 -21.44
C THR A 229 10.86 -62.72 -22.53
N ARG A 230 10.84 -62.23 -23.78
CA ARG A 230 10.17 -62.91 -24.91
C ARG A 230 11.05 -63.86 -25.73
N LEU A 231 12.34 -64.00 -25.41
CA LEU A 231 13.27 -64.89 -26.14
C LEU A 231 13.55 -66.23 -25.43
N VAL A 232 12.85 -66.56 -24.34
CA VAL A 232 12.99 -67.87 -23.66
C VAL A 232 11.62 -68.50 -23.42
N ALA A 233 10.86 -68.71 -24.49
CA ALA A 233 9.73 -69.64 -24.48
C ALA A 233 9.50 -70.20 -25.89
N ARG A 234 10.23 -71.30 -26.17
CA ARG A 234 10.06 -72.32 -27.21
C ARG A 234 9.87 -71.89 -28.66
#